data_AF-A0ABD0JND6-F1
#
_entry.id   AF-A0ABD0JND6-F1
#
_cell.length_a   1.000
_cell.length_b   1.000
_cell.length_c   1.000
_cell.angle_alpha   90.00
_cell.angle_beta   90.00
_cell.angle_gamma   90.00
#
_symmetry.space_group_name_H-M   'P 1'
#
loop_
_entity.id
_entity.type
_entity.pdbx_description
1 polymer ?
#
loop_
_entity_poly.entity_id
_entity_poly.type
_entity_poly.pdbx_seq_one_letter_code
_entity_poly.pdbx_strand_id
1 'polypeptide(L)'
;MATSVLLIITYHTWSSFKVPAHLVTPDNTLYIVFPPRSKAHTHLYGEVLTHWKEDSEMPAVNRIAAEDLPDELDKLHSYLQHVHRETGRVMSATPSHLSMKDAVHNLPHLAKFLNHLSVSTVITVPVSRSDLPHLLQKEPDISVTSDKEQVVVTVLAGVPGSEKESLCKTLSQLGKDHIRWVVVRQMEECTLDAGQLHKMLTSAVTSHLQQDKNRRQTKVLLVAPGFVNTPDVIGAVLRHPEAKIRNMLKIGAITVCIDPLNTFMEHRMLLPMLLNHCAQGWVNNIIFTSQTKAPSELLDTIQSMIRSVNSDVALLLAESGEVKRSTDLDQILSDSAFEQPAMIRARQLLYPGWKLQTKTPPLKGPLKMNDVILKFSRPLEKSKLLQRMKALPSSLSKFPFEGNIYHIYGLVCFSDSPSTVDIQYTTLSQSLVLRTLGAHTQPVIRGQHQYYMVFSGCMLKQDTMKDWLRSCAKQKPAKKQHLTRKDLTRADIAKIHKDHHLEPLPSGWFYNGTQFVSMAGERSNHHPDVENFIAAYLKTSNEEIDKYNATIDKEKWPDLFA
;
A
#
# COMPACT_ATOMS: atom_id res chain seq x y z
N MET A 1 13.16 44.94 16.64
CA MET A 1 13.42 44.66 15.21
C MET A 1 12.78 43.33 14.87
N ALA A 2 12.05 43.24 13.77
CA ALA A 2 11.40 41.99 13.37
C ALA A 2 12.44 41.10 12.66
N THR A 3 12.85 40.01 13.29
CA THR A 3 13.86 39.08 12.75
C THR A 3 13.17 37.91 12.07
N SER A 4 13.61 37.54 10.87
CA SER A 4 13.22 36.29 10.21
C SER A 4 13.55 35.10 11.11
N VAL A 5 12.65 34.13 11.16
CA VAL A 5 12.86 32.90 11.95
C VAL A 5 13.25 31.78 11.00
N LEU A 6 14.39 31.15 11.28
CA LEU A 6 14.84 29.94 10.60
C LEU A 6 14.46 28.74 11.46
N LEU A 7 13.59 27.88 10.95
CA LEU A 7 13.30 26.58 11.53
C LEU A 7 14.12 25.51 10.82
N ILE A 8 14.91 24.79 11.59
CA ILE A 8 15.72 23.67 11.13
C ILE A 8 15.02 22.40 11.61
N ILE A 9 14.50 21.63 10.66
CA ILE A 9 13.89 20.33 10.94
C ILE A 9 14.86 19.26 10.51
N THR A 10 15.62 18.75 11.47
CA THR A 10 16.38 17.51 11.25
C THR A 10 15.41 16.36 11.42
N TYR A 11 15.10 15.69 10.32
CA TYR A 11 14.26 14.53 10.35
C TYR A 11 15.16 13.30 10.28
N HIS A 12 14.79 12.24 10.99
CA HIS A 12 15.51 10.99 10.83
C HIS A 12 15.37 10.53 9.38
N THR A 13 16.35 9.79 8.86
CA THR A 13 16.24 9.11 7.55
C THR A 13 14.91 8.38 7.37
N TRP A 14 14.28 7.97 8.48
CA TRP A 14 13.02 7.29 8.51
C TRP A 14 11.83 8.20 8.12
N SER A 15 11.89 9.51 8.32
CA SER A 15 10.82 10.44 7.93
C SER A 15 10.94 10.96 6.50
N SER A 16 12.00 10.61 5.77
CA SER A 16 12.27 11.10 4.41
C SER A 16 11.15 10.80 3.41
N PHE A 17 10.42 9.69 3.57
CA PHE A 17 9.30 9.32 2.69
C PHE A 17 8.07 10.22 2.84
N LYS A 18 7.97 10.98 3.94
CA LYS A 18 6.93 11.99 4.16
C LYS A 18 7.27 13.32 3.50
N VAL A 19 8.54 13.51 3.14
CA VAL A 19 9.03 14.70 2.47
C VAL A 19 8.94 14.45 0.96
N PRO A 20 8.33 15.36 0.17
CA PRO A 20 8.34 15.26 -1.28
C PRO A 20 9.75 14.99 -1.80
N ALA A 21 9.90 14.08 -2.78
CA ALA A 21 11.21 13.58 -3.21
C ALA A 21 12.21 14.70 -3.61
N HIS A 22 11.72 15.84 -4.08
CA HIS A 22 12.54 17.01 -4.45
C HIS A 22 12.99 17.88 -3.25
N LEU A 23 12.41 17.69 -2.07
CA LEU A 23 12.78 18.34 -0.80
C LEU A 23 13.64 17.44 0.10
N VAL A 24 13.86 16.18 -0.30
CA VAL A 24 14.73 15.25 0.43
C VAL A 24 16.19 15.64 0.17
N THR A 25 16.90 15.97 1.22
CA THR A 25 18.31 16.37 1.17
C THR A 25 19.21 15.26 1.73
N PRO A 26 20.48 15.15 1.29
CA PRO A 26 21.40 14.11 1.77
C PRO A 26 21.65 14.14 3.29
N ASP A 27 21.53 15.32 3.92
CA ASP A 27 21.70 15.57 5.35
C ASP A 27 20.41 15.30 6.18
N ASN A 28 19.29 14.99 5.52
CA ASN A 28 17.96 14.83 6.14
C ASN A 28 17.51 16.05 6.97
N THR A 29 17.82 17.26 6.49
CA THR A 29 17.45 18.50 7.15
C THR A 29 16.61 19.37 6.23
N LEU A 30 15.46 19.82 6.71
CA LEU A 30 14.61 20.78 6.03
C LEU A 30 14.76 22.16 6.68
N TYR A 31 15.01 23.16 5.86
CA TYR A 31 15.11 24.55 6.28
C TYR A 31 13.84 25.30 5.90
N ILE A 32 13.11 25.81 6.89
CA ILE A 32 11.92 26.63 6.65
C ILE A 32 12.15 28.03 7.21
N VAL A 33 11.92 29.04 6.38
CA VAL A 33 12.13 30.44 6.74
C VAL A 33 10.78 31.12 6.87
N PHE A 34 10.52 31.66 8.04
CA PHE A 34 9.29 32.39 8.33
C PHE A 34 9.57 33.89 8.37
N PRO A 35 8.90 34.68 7.51
CA PRO A 35 8.90 36.12 7.67
C PRO A 35 8.28 36.48 9.02
N PRO A 36 8.85 37.45 9.76
CA PRO A 36 8.29 37.87 11.03
C PRO A 36 6.87 38.43 10.84
N ARG A 37 5.98 38.16 11.81
CA ARG A 37 4.57 38.54 11.78
C ARG A 37 3.73 37.92 10.64
N SER A 38 4.27 36.95 9.90
CA SER A 38 3.46 36.16 8.96
C SER A 38 2.47 35.26 9.72
N LYS A 39 1.36 34.87 9.07
CA LYS A 39 0.43 33.87 9.65
C LYS A 39 1.15 32.59 10.04
N ALA A 40 2.07 32.13 9.18
CA ALA A 40 2.88 30.95 9.43
C ALA A 40 3.79 31.10 10.65
N HIS A 41 4.43 32.26 10.82
CA HIS A 41 5.18 32.58 12.04
C HIS A 41 4.27 32.52 13.29
N THR A 42 3.09 33.12 13.25
CA THR A 42 2.15 33.11 14.39
C THR A 42 1.66 31.70 14.72
N HIS A 43 1.30 30.89 13.71
CA HIS A 43 0.86 29.50 13.93
C HIS A 43 1.99 28.60 14.44
N LEU A 44 3.23 28.78 13.94
CA LEU A 44 4.37 28.03 14.46
C LEU A 44 4.54 28.23 15.97
N TYR A 45 4.52 29.48 16.45
CA TYR A 45 4.72 29.77 17.87
C TYR A 45 3.48 29.53 18.73
N GLY A 46 2.27 29.75 18.21
CA GLY A 46 1.03 29.60 18.96
C GLY A 46 0.50 28.17 19.03
N GLU A 47 0.61 27.42 17.93
CA GLU A 47 -0.02 26.10 17.79
C GLU A 47 1.00 24.98 17.71
N VAL A 48 2.09 25.11 16.94
CA VAL A 48 3.00 23.97 16.71
C VAL A 48 3.99 23.81 17.88
N LEU A 49 4.68 24.89 18.27
CA LEU A 49 5.72 24.85 19.29
C LEU A 49 5.20 24.64 20.72
N THR A 50 3.95 24.97 20.98
CA THR A 50 3.29 24.70 22.27
C THR A 50 3.11 23.20 22.46
N HIS A 51 2.53 22.51 21.47
CA HIS A 51 2.34 21.06 21.50
C HIS A 51 3.67 20.29 21.52
N TRP A 52 4.65 20.70 20.71
CA TRP A 52 5.97 20.04 20.66
C TRP A 52 6.82 20.20 21.93
N LYS A 53 6.45 21.11 22.84
CA LYS A 53 7.13 21.29 24.14
C LYS A 53 6.43 20.56 25.28
N GLU A 54 5.14 20.27 25.13
CA GLU A 54 4.31 19.63 26.15
C GLU A 54 4.36 18.09 26.05
N ASP A 55 4.47 17.53 24.84
CA ASP A 55 4.65 16.09 24.65
C ASP A 55 6.11 15.68 24.98
N SER A 56 6.28 14.81 25.97
CA SER A 56 7.57 14.19 26.34
C SER A 56 8.05 13.13 25.33
N GLU A 57 7.38 13.00 24.19
CA GLU A 57 7.78 12.18 23.05
C GLU A 57 8.28 13.10 21.91
N MET A 58 9.23 12.61 21.10
CA MET A 58 9.83 13.36 19.99
C MET A 58 8.82 14.20 19.18
N PRO A 59 9.17 15.43 18.72
CA PRO A 59 10.53 15.91 18.46
C PRO A 59 11.15 16.78 19.57
N ALA A 60 12.46 16.64 19.79
CA ALA A 60 13.21 17.52 20.67
C ALA A 60 13.34 18.92 20.03
N VAL A 61 12.77 19.94 20.67
CA VAL A 61 12.79 21.32 20.18
C VAL A 61 13.80 22.15 20.96
N ASN A 62 14.88 22.56 20.29
CA ASN A 62 15.88 23.44 20.85
C ASN A 62 15.86 24.81 20.15
N ARG A 63 15.93 25.89 20.93
CA ARG A 63 16.15 27.23 20.40
C ARG A 63 17.65 27.47 20.29
N ILE A 64 18.15 27.56 19.07
CA ILE A 64 19.56 27.83 18.77
C ILE A 64 19.77 29.35 18.76
N ALA A 65 20.77 29.86 19.48
CA ALA A 65 21.16 31.26 19.39
C ALA A 65 21.86 31.53 18.04
N ALA A 66 21.86 32.78 17.58
CA ALA A 66 22.51 33.11 16.30
C ALA A 66 24.01 32.77 16.29
N GLU A 67 24.64 32.83 17.46
CA GLU A 67 26.07 32.55 17.68
C GLU A 67 26.40 31.04 17.60
N ASP A 68 25.41 30.18 17.79
CA ASP A 68 25.56 28.72 17.77
C ASP A 68 25.16 28.10 16.41
N LEU A 69 24.90 28.93 15.40
CA LEU A 69 24.47 28.48 14.09
C LEU A 69 25.68 28.02 13.26
N PRO A 70 25.63 26.85 12.58
CA PRO A 70 26.71 26.42 11.68
C PRO A 70 27.05 27.46 10.62
N ASP A 71 28.33 27.63 10.27
CA ASP A 71 28.84 28.68 9.34
C ASP A 71 28.10 28.74 7.99
N GLU A 72 27.69 27.60 7.45
CA GLU A 72 26.93 27.52 6.19
C GLU A 72 25.52 28.14 6.33
N LEU A 73 24.88 27.92 7.48
CA LEU A 73 23.56 28.43 7.80
C LEU A 73 23.61 29.89 8.28
N ASP A 74 24.70 30.33 8.89
CA ASP A 74 24.89 31.74 9.26
C ASP A 74 24.90 32.66 8.05
N LYS A 75 25.60 32.26 6.98
CA LYS A 75 25.58 32.99 5.70
C LYS A 75 24.17 33.07 5.11
N LEU A 76 23.44 31.95 5.10
CA LEU A 76 22.07 31.88 4.57
C LEU A 76 21.10 32.71 5.44
N HIS A 77 21.19 32.57 6.76
CA HIS A 77 20.37 33.31 7.72
C HIS A 77 20.63 34.81 7.64
N SER A 78 21.89 35.23 7.59
CA SER A 78 22.30 36.63 7.41
C SER A 78 21.81 37.21 6.08
N TYR A 79 21.94 36.45 4.99
CA TYR A 79 21.39 36.83 3.68
C TYR A 79 19.86 36.99 3.73
N LEU A 80 19.13 36.05 4.32
CA LEU A 80 17.67 36.10 4.42
C LEU A 80 17.19 37.21 5.36
N GLN A 81 17.92 37.49 6.44
CA GLN A 81 17.67 38.65 7.28
C GLN A 81 17.88 39.95 6.51
N HIS A 82 18.94 40.04 5.70
CA HIS A 82 19.19 41.19 4.83
C HIS A 82 18.06 41.39 3.83
N VAL A 83 17.71 40.34 3.06
CA VAL A 83 16.60 40.37 2.10
C VAL A 83 15.30 40.80 2.77
N HIS A 84 14.99 40.30 3.97
CA HIS A 84 13.78 40.68 4.69
C HIS A 84 13.81 42.12 5.21
N ARG A 85 14.95 42.59 5.74
CA ARG A 85 15.11 44.00 6.16
C ARG A 85 14.95 44.94 4.97
N GLU A 86 15.45 44.56 3.80
CA GLU A 86 15.29 45.35 2.58
C GLU A 86 13.86 45.32 2.05
N THR A 87 13.20 44.15 1.99
CA THR A 87 11.77 44.08 1.60
C THR A 87 10.85 44.78 2.61
N GLY A 88 11.20 44.78 3.91
CA GLY A 88 10.49 45.55 4.94
C GLY A 88 10.69 47.06 4.82
N ARG A 89 11.83 47.53 4.32
CA ARG A 89 12.10 48.95 4.00
C ARG A 89 11.29 49.46 2.81
N VAL A 90 10.85 48.60 1.89
CA VAL A 90 10.00 48.96 0.74
C VAL A 90 8.66 49.58 1.17
N MET A 91 8.18 49.31 2.39
CA MET A 91 6.94 49.90 2.88
C MET A 91 7.09 51.31 3.47
N SER A 92 8.30 51.83 3.70
CA SER A 92 8.47 53.08 4.46
C SER A 92 9.48 54.11 3.93
N ALA A 93 9.97 54.05 2.69
CA ALA A 93 10.75 55.14 2.13
C ALA A 93 10.63 55.25 0.60
N THR A 94 10.18 56.43 0.13
CA THR A 94 10.30 57.06 -1.21
C THR A 94 10.34 56.17 -2.48
N PRO A 95 9.42 56.38 -3.44
CA PRO A 95 9.26 55.51 -4.60
C PRO A 95 10.28 55.85 -5.70
N SER A 96 11.43 55.17 -5.70
CA SER A 96 12.28 55.08 -6.90
C SER A 96 12.25 53.67 -7.50
N HIS A 97 11.13 52.95 -7.33
CA HIS A 97 10.92 51.67 -7.98
C HIS A 97 10.13 51.91 -9.26
N LEU A 98 10.78 51.69 -10.41
CA LEU A 98 10.03 51.41 -11.65
C LEU A 98 9.06 50.28 -11.32
N SER A 99 7.77 50.49 -11.55
CA SER A 99 6.82 49.39 -11.40
C SER A 99 7.21 48.28 -12.37
N MET A 100 6.82 47.04 -12.09
CA MET A 100 7.05 45.93 -13.03
C MET A 100 6.48 46.25 -14.42
N LYS A 101 5.41 47.05 -14.49
CA LYS A 101 4.85 47.55 -15.76
C LYS A 101 5.78 48.53 -16.47
N ASP A 102 6.39 49.46 -15.75
CA ASP A 102 7.34 50.44 -16.30
C ASP A 102 8.66 49.78 -16.70
N ALA A 103 9.13 48.79 -15.93
CA ALA A 103 10.30 47.99 -16.26
C ALA A 103 10.08 47.16 -17.52
N VAL A 104 8.90 46.53 -17.68
CA VAL A 104 8.53 45.81 -18.91
C VAL A 104 8.39 46.75 -20.12
N HIS A 105 7.93 47.98 -19.91
CA HIS A 105 7.88 49.00 -20.97
C HIS A 105 9.27 49.44 -21.43
N ASN A 106 10.20 49.68 -20.49
CA ASN A 106 11.57 50.13 -20.78
C ASN A 106 12.50 48.99 -21.23
N LEU A 107 12.15 47.75 -20.92
CA LEU A 107 12.91 46.55 -21.28
C LEU A 107 11.99 45.57 -22.01
N PRO A 108 11.84 45.69 -23.34
CA PRO A 108 10.89 44.90 -24.12
C PRO A 108 11.16 43.39 -24.08
N HIS A 109 12.34 42.96 -23.64
CA HIS A 109 12.72 41.56 -23.49
C HIS A 109 12.73 41.06 -22.04
N LEU A 110 12.39 41.90 -21.05
CA LEU A 110 12.46 41.55 -19.62
C LEU A 110 11.56 40.36 -19.29
N ALA A 111 10.31 40.33 -19.79
CA ALA A 111 9.41 39.22 -19.53
C ALA A 111 9.97 37.88 -20.07
N LYS A 112 10.53 37.90 -21.29
CA LYS A 112 11.18 36.74 -21.90
C LYS A 112 12.43 36.30 -21.13
N PHE A 113 13.24 37.27 -20.69
CA PHE A 113 14.42 37.03 -19.87
C PHE A 113 14.05 36.41 -18.53
N LEU A 114 13.05 36.95 -17.81
CA LEU A 114 12.60 36.43 -16.52
C LEU A 114 12.02 35.02 -16.65
N ASN A 115 11.26 34.74 -17.71
CA ASN A 115 10.79 33.39 -17.99
C ASN A 115 11.97 32.43 -18.20
N HIS A 116 12.97 32.82 -19.01
CA HIS A 116 14.17 32.03 -19.23
C HIS A 116 14.98 31.84 -17.93
N LEU A 117 15.13 32.89 -17.13
CA LEU A 117 15.84 32.90 -15.86
C LEU A 117 15.17 31.91 -14.88
N SER A 118 13.84 31.95 -14.75
CA SER A 118 13.08 31.06 -13.87
C SER A 118 13.27 29.56 -14.16
N VAL A 119 13.59 29.23 -15.41
CA VAL A 119 13.89 27.86 -15.85
C VAL A 119 15.38 27.55 -15.67
N SER A 120 16.25 28.48 -16.05
CA SER A 120 17.72 28.27 -16.03
C SER A 120 18.31 28.21 -14.62
N THR A 121 17.64 28.80 -13.64
CA THR A 121 18.06 28.72 -12.22
C THR A 121 17.76 27.36 -11.59
N VAL A 122 16.79 26.61 -12.13
CA VAL A 122 16.34 25.32 -11.59
C VAL A 122 17.01 24.15 -12.31
N ILE A 123 17.20 24.26 -13.62
CA ILE A 123 17.69 23.15 -14.45
C ILE A 123 19.21 23.20 -14.57
N THR A 124 19.89 22.21 -13.98
CA THR A 124 21.35 22.03 -14.06
C THR A 124 21.78 20.90 -15.01
N VAL A 125 20.83 20.29 -15.73
CA VAL A 125 21.04 19.12 -16.59
C VAL A 125 20.52 19.36 -18.01
N PRO A 126 21.05 18.66 -19.03
CA PRO A 126 20.60 18.83 -20.41
C PRO A 126 19.12 18.50 -20.60
N VAL A 127 18.43 19.31 -21.39
CA VAL A 127 17.01 19.10 -21.76
C VAL A 127 16.91 18.74 -23.24
N SER A 128 15.97 17.86 -23.59
CA SER A 128 15.64 17.55 -24.99
C SER A 128 15.20 18.80 -25.74
N ARG A 129 15.67 18.97 -26.98
CA ARG A 129 15.27 20.07 -27.86
C ARG A 129 13.75 20.14 -28.07
N SER A 130 13.08 18.99 -28.08
CA SER A 130 11.61 18.89 -28.18
C SER A 130 10.86 19.55 -27.02
N ASP A 131 11.45 19.56 -25.83
CA ASP A 131 10.78 19.99 -24.60
C ASP A 131 11.04 21.47 -24.28
N LEU A 132 12.06 22.07 -24.94
CA LEU A 132 12.48 23.44 -24.73
C LEU A 132 11.37 24.49 -24.99
N PRO A 133 10.53 24.37 -26.05
CA PRO A 133 9.42 25.30 -26.26
C PRO A 133 8.43 25.29 -25.10
N HIS A 134 8.08 24.10 -24.58
CA HIS A 134 7.16 23.93 -23.47
C HIS A 134 7.73 24.50 -22.16
N LEU A 135 9.03 24.31 -21.91
CA LEU A 135 9.72 24.89 -20.75
C LEU A 135 9.67 26.41 -20.73
N LEU A 136 9.98 27.02 -21.88
CA LEU A 136 10.01 28.48 -22.06
C LEU A 136 8.63 29.08 -22.30
N GLN A 137 7.57 28.27 -22.21
CA GLN A 137 6.17 28.67 -22.48
C GLN A 137 6.02 29.40 -23.81
N LYS A 138 6.78 28.97 -24.82
CA LYS A 138 6.60 29.44 -26.19
C LYS A 138 5.49 28.62 -26.82
N GLU A 139 4.66 29.27 -27.63
CA GLU A 139 3.76 28.53 -28.52
C GLU A 139 4.62 27.58 -29.37
N PRO A 140 4.34 26.27 -29.33
CA PRO A 140 5.07 25.34 -30.19
C PRO A 140 4.77 25.72 -31.64
N ASP A 141 5.80 25.72 -32.49
CA ASP A 141 5.57 25.67 -33.94
C ASP A 141 4.63 24.49 -34.21
N ILE A 142 3.58 24.70 -35.01
CA ILE A 142 2.58 23.67 -35.33
C ILE A 142 3.28 22.54 -36.06
N SER A 143 3.84 21.60 -35.32
CA SER A 143 4.31 20.34 -35.86
C SER A 143 3.08 19.46 -35.98
N VAL A 144 2.63 19.23 -37.21
CA VAL A 144 1.69 18.16 -37.55
C VAL A 144 2.37 16.87 -37.12
N THR A 145 2.08 16.40 -35.90
CA THR A 145 2.46 15.06 -35.50
C THR A 145 1.74 14.13 -36.45
N SER A 146 2.49 13.46 -37.34
CA SER A 146 1.94 12.37 -38.14
C SER A 146 1.26 11.41 -37.16
N ASP A 147 -0.04 11.18 -37.31
CA ASP A 147 -0.78 10.14 -36.59
C ASP A 147 -0.19 8.78 -36.99
N LYS A 148 0.94 8.44 -36.37
CA LYS A 148 1.45 7.08 -36.38
C LYS A 148 0.47 6.30 -35.53
N GLU A 149 -0.06 5.22 -36.09
CA GLU A 149 -0.94 4.26 -35.44
C GLU A 149 -0.18 3.59 -34.29
N GLN A 150 -0.09 4.28 -33.15
CA GLN A 150 0.64 3.84 -31.95
C GLN A 150 -0.32 3.15 -30.99
N VAL A 151 0.22 2.18 -30.25
CA VAL A 151 -0.48 1.54 -29.13
C VAL A 151 -0.41 2.47 -27.93
N VAL A 152 -1.57 2.98 -27.53
CA VAL A 152 -1.70 3.85 -26.35
C VAL A 152 -1.74 3.01 -25.09
N VAL A 153 -0.89 3.39 -24.12
CA VAL A 153 -0.79 2.82 -22.78
C VAL A 153 -1.42 3.79 -21.80
N THR A 154 -2.52 3.39 -21.18
CA THR A 154 -3.12 4.08 -20.03
C THR A 154 -2.63 3.42 -18.76
N VAL A 155 -2.02 4.21 -17.87
CA VAL A 155 -1.42 3.70 -16.63
C VAL A 155 -2.37 3.95 -15.46
N LEU A 156 -2.69 2.88 -14.72
CA LEU A 156 -3.48 2.91 -13.50
C LEU A 156 -2.56 2.63 -12.32
N ALA A 157 -2.36 3.64 -11.47
CA ALA A 157 -1.50 3.58 -10.30
C ALA A 157 -2.30 3.79 -9.01
N GLY A 158 -1.62 3.71 -7.87
CA GLY A 158 -2.23 3.77 -6.54
C GLY A 158 -1.73 2.65 -5.66
N VAL A 159 -1.75 2.88 -4.35
CA VAL A 159 -1.33 1.88 -3.34
C VAL A 159 -2.17 0.60 -3.45
N PRO A 160 -1.68 -0.55 -2.94
CA PRO A 160 -2.46 -1.79 -2.95
C PRO A 160 -3.77 -1.61 -2.18
N GLY A 161 -4.86 -2.15 -2.72
CA GLY A 161 -6.20 -1.95 -2.15
C GLY A 161 -6.87 -0.62 -2.49
N SER A 162 -6.33 0.16 -3.42
CA SER A 162 -6.95 1.42 -3.89
C SER A 162 -8.13 1.24 -4.86
N GLU A 163 -8.53 0.00 -5.17
CA GLU A 163 -9.54 -0.35 -6.18
C GLU A 163 -9.12 -0.05 -7.63
N LYS A 164 -7.81 0.12 -7.90
CA LYS A 164 -7.26 0.28 -9.26
C LYS A 164 -7.58 -0.93 -10.16
N GLU A 165 -7.67 -2.13 -9.60
CA GLU A 165 -8.05 -3.35 -10.31
C GLU A 165 -9.53 -3.34 -10.71
N SER A 166 -10.39 -2.80 -9.85
CA SER A 166 -11.82 -2.64 -10.12
C SER A 166 -12.04 -1.61 -11.22
N LEU A 167 -11.33 -0.48 -11.18
CA LEU A 167 -11.31 0.48 -12.29
C LEU A 167 -10.83 -0.15 -13.59
N CYS A 168 -9.72 -0.90 -13.57
CA CYS A 168 -9.21 -1.60 -14.74
C CYS A 168 -10.27 -2.53 -15.36
N LYS A 169 -11.05 -3.22 -14.53
CA LYS A 169 -12.14 -4.09 -15.00
C LYS A 169 -13.24 -3.29 -15.66
N THR A 170 -13.70 -2.21 -15.03
CA THR A 170 -14.69 -1.29 -15.62
C THR A 170 -14.23 -0.81 -16.99
N LEU A 171 -13.00 -0.30 -17.10
CA LEU A 171 -12.44 0.19 -18.36
C LEU A 171 -12.31 -0.90 -19.42
N SER A 172 -11.89 -2.12 -19.04
CA SER A 172 -11.75 -3.24 -19.97
C SER A 172 -13.09 -3.74 -20.56
N GLN A 173 -14.21 -3.40 -19.92
CA GLN A 173 -15.54 -3.71 -20.40
C GLN A 173 -16.09 -2.67 -21.38
N LEU A 174 -15.53 -1.46 -21.37
CA LEU A 174 -15.96 -0.37 -22.25
C LEU A 174 -15.52 -0.61 -23.68
N GLY A 175 -16.42 -0.32 -24.63
CA GLY A 175 -16.09 -0.26 -26.05
C GLY A 175 -15.47 -1.54 -26.61
N LYS A 176 -15.77 -2.72 -26.04
CA LYS A 176 -15.24 -4.02 -26.46
C LYS A 176 -15.40 -4.27 -27.96
N ASP A 177 -16.40 -3.66 -28.59
CA ASP A 177 -16.69 -3.77 -30.02
C ASP A 177 -15.71 -2.98 -30.91
N HIS A 178 -15.10 -1.92 -30.39
CA HIS A 178 -14.21 -1.01 -31.12
C HIS A 178 -12.77 -1.04 -30.62
N ILE A 179 -12.54 -1.41 -29.36
CA ILE A 179 -11.24 -1.42 -28.70
C ILE A 179 -10.89 -2.83 -28.27
N ARG A 180 -9.67 -3.26 -28.60
CA ARG A 180 -9.04 -4.46 -28.07
C ARG A 180 -8.18 -4.09 -26.87
N TRP A 181 -8.70 -4.31 -25.68
CA TRP A 181 -7.97 -4.09 -24.43
C TRP A 181 -6.94 -5.20 -24.18
N VAL A 182 -5.70 -4.80 -23.93
CA VAL A 182 -4.66 -5.66 -23.38
C VAL A 182 -4.35 -5.19 -21.96
N VAL A 183 -4.70 -6.02 -20.97
CA VAL A 183 -4.42 -5.71 -19.56
C VAL A 183 -3.04 -6.23 -19.20
N VAL A 184 -2.17 -5.33 -18.76
CA VAL A 184 -0.82 -5.63 -18.29
C VAL A 184 -0.77 -5.40 -16.79
N ARG A 185 -0.36 -6.43 -16.05
CA ARG A 185 -0.20 -6.40 -14.59
C ARG A 185 0.81 -7.46 -14.17
N GLN A 186 1.45 -7.25 -13.04
CA GLN A 186 2.29 -8.23 -12.37
C GLN A 186 1.66 -8.69 -11.05
N MET A 187 2.29 -9.66 -10.38
CA MET A 187 1.86 -10.10 -9.06
C MET A 187 2.39 -9.14 -7.99
N GLU A 188 3.70 -9.00 -7.88
CA GLU A 188 4.32 -8.16 -6.83
C GLU A 188 3.85 -6.70 -6.89
N GLU A 189 3.61 -6.11 -5.73
CA GLU A 189 3.25 -4.70 -5.55
C GLU A 189 4.46 -3.87 -5.11
N CYS A 190 5.48 -4.49 -4.50
CA CYS A 190 6.65 -3.85 -3.92
C CYS A 190 7.84 -3.68 -4.87
N THR A 191 7.86 -4.42 -5.98
CA THR A 191 8.96 -4.40 -6.95
C THR A 191 8.40 -4.22 -8.37
N LEU A 192 9.25 -3.81 -9.32
CA LEU A 192 8.89 -3.73 -10.73
C LEU A 192 9.67 -4.76 -11.53
N ASP A 193 8.98 -5.74 -12.12
CA ASP A 193 9.58 -6.64 -13.10
C ASP A 193 9.49 -6.00 -14.49
N ALA A 194 10.49 -5.16 -14.79
CA ALA A 194 10.60 -4.52 -16.10
C ALA A 194 10.71 -5.55 -17.24
N GLY A 195 11.33 -6.71 -17.00
CA GLY A 195 11.49 -7.76 -18.01
C GLY A 195 10.17 -8.41 -18.38
N GLN A 196 9.34 -8.75 -17.39
CA GLN A 196 7.98 -9.24 -17.63
C GLN A 196 7.11 -8.17 -18.30
N LEU A 197 7.19 -6.91 -17.84
CA LEU A 197 6.49 -5.78 -18.47
C LEU A 197 6.84 -5.66 -19.95
N HIS A 198 8.14 -5.65 -20.30
CA HIS A 198 8.60 -5.56 -21.69
C HIS A 198 8.11 -6.72 -22.55
N LYS A 199 8.12 -7.96 -22.04
CA LYS A 199 7.57 -9.12 -22.75
C LYS A 199 6.08 -8.95 -23.05
N MET A 200 5.30 -8.48 -22.08
CA MET A 200 3.85 -8.26 -22.25
C MET A 200 3.57 -7.13 -23.25
N LEU A 201 4.32 -6.02 -23.19
CA LEU A 201 4.20 -4.91 -24.14
C LEU A 201 4.61 -5.34 -25.56
N THR A 202 5.68 -6.12 -25.69
CA THR A 202 6.10 -6.70 -26.98
C THR A 202 4.99 -7.57 -27.58
N SER A 203 4.35 -8.42 -26.76
CA SER A 203 3.20 -9.22 -27.20
C SER A 203 2.02 -8.36 -27.64
N ALA A 204 1.73 -7.26 -26.94
CA ALA A 204 0.64 -6.34 -27.27
C ALA A 204 0.90 -5.63 -28.62
N VAL A 205 2.10 -5.09 -28.79
CA VAL A 205 2.49 -4.37 -30.03
C VAL A 205 2.60 -5.34 -31.21
N THR A 206 3.16 -6.53 -31.02
CA THR A 206 3.24 -7.54 -32.09
C THR A 206 1.84 -7.96 -32.52
N SER A 207 0.94 -8.17 -31.57
CA SER A 207 -0.47 -8.48 -31.85
C SER A 207 -1.17 -7.36 -32.61
N HIS A 208 -0.83 -6.10 -32.35
CA HIS A 208 -1.36 -4.94 -33.06
C HIS A 208 -0.81 -4.86 -34.50
N LEU A 209 0.49 -5.08 -34.68
CA LEU A 209 1.13 -5.05 -36.01
C LEU A 209 0.69 -6.18 -36.95
N GLN A 210 0.27 -7.33 -36.40
CA GLN A 210 -0.23 -8.46 -37.16
C GLN A 210 -1.72 -8.34 -37.53
N GLN A 211 -2.42 -7.29 -37.09
CA GLN A 211 -3.83 -7.08 -37.43
C GLN A 211 -3.98 -6.35 -38.78
N ASP A 212 -5.01 -6.74 -39.54
CA ASP A 212 -5.47 -5.95 -40.70
C ASP A 212 -5.98 -4.58 -40.24
N LYS A 213 -5.74 -3.54 -41.05
CA LYS A 213 -6.11 -2.13 -40.78
C LYS A 213 -7.61 -1.88 -40.52
N ASN A 214 -8.48 -2.85 -40.82
CA ASN A 214 -9.93 -2.76 -40.59
C ASN A 214 -10.39 -3.31 -39.21
N ARG A 215 -9.48 -3.61 -38.28
CA ARG A 215 -9.82 -4.19 -36.97
C ARG A 215 -9.63 -3.22 -35.79
N ARG A 216 -10.30 -3.56 -34.67
CA ARG A 216 -10.36 -2.83 -33.39
C ARG A 216 -9.01 -2.23 -32.98
N GLN A 217 -9.01 -0.97 -32.56
CA GLN A 217 -7.82 -0.30 -32.04
C GLN A 217 -7.30 -1.05 -30.81
N THR A 218 -6.00 -1.38 -30.78
CA THR A 218 -5.39 -2.03 -29.62
C THR A 218 -4.95 -0.97 -28.61
N LYS A 219 -5.47 -1.04 -27.38
CA LYS A 219 -5.07 -0.18 -26.25
C LYS A 219 -4.61 -1.02 -25.08
N VAL A 220 -3.63 -0.52 -24.33
CA VAL A 220 -3.06 -1.20 -23.17
C VAL A 220 -3.53 -0.52 -21.89
N LEU A 221 -4.06 -1.31 -20.95
CA LEU A 221 -4.30 -0.90 -19.56
C LEU A 221 -3.19 -1.48 -18.70
N LEU A 222 -2.28 -0.62 -18.22
CA LEU A 222 -1.18 -1.02 -17.34
C LEU A 222 -1.56 -0.76 -15.88
N VAL A 223 -1.79 -1.82 -15.11
CA VAL A 223 -1.97 -1.74 -13.66
C VAL A 223 -0.58 -1.75 -13.00
N ALA A 224 -0.16 -0.59 -12.50
CA ALA A 224 1.15 -0.40 -11.89
C ALA A 224 1.23 -1.03 -10.48
N PRO A 225 2.40 -1.54 -10.06
CA PRO A 225 2.62 -2.00 -8.69
C PRO A 225 2.45 -0.87 -7.68
N GLY A 226 1.79 -1.14 -6.56
CA GLY A 226 1.30 -0.11 -5.65
C GLY A 226 2.34 0.50 -4.71
N PHE A 227 3.51 -0.10 -4.53
CA PHE A 227 4.62 0.48 -3.77
C PHE A 227 5.84 0.80 -4.65
N VAL A 228 5.64 0.90 -5.97
CA VAL A 228 6.64 1.36 -6.93
C VAL A 228 6.32 2.79 -7.36
N ASN A 229 7.37 3.58 -7.62
CA ASN A 229 7.20 4.98 -8.03
C ASN A 229 6.66 5.06 -9.47
N THR A 230 5.68 5.92 -9.71
CA THR A 230 5.08 6.11 -11.03
C THR A 230 6.13 6.44 -12.12
N PRO A 231 7.13 7.31 -11.88
CA PRO A 231 8.20 7.57 -12.84
C PRO A 231 9.03 6.34 -13.23
N ASP A 232 9.22 5.36 -12.35
CA ASP A 232 9.97 4.14 -12.67
C ASP A 232 9.18 3.24 -13.61
N VAL A 233 7.87 3.11 -13.37
CA VAL A 233 6.94 2.37 -14.23
C VAL A 233 6.88 3.01 -15.62
N ILE A 234 6.71 4.33 -15.67
CA ILE A 234 6.73 5.12 -16.92
C ILE A 234 8.07 4.96 -17.63
N GLY A 235 9.16 5.08 -16.88
CA GLY A 235 10.51 4.90 -17.38
C GLY A 235 10.70 3.52 -18.01
N ALA A 236 10.17 2.47 -17.39
CA ALA A 236 10.23 1.11 -17.94
C ALA A 236 9.44 0.99 -19.25
N VAL A 237 8.26 1.60 -19.38
CA VAL A 237 7.49 1.62 -20.64
C VAL A 237 8.26 2.36 -21.73
N LEU A 238 8.75 3.57 -21.45
CA LEU A 238 9.41 4.44 -22.43
C LEU A 238 10.81 3.93 -22.82
N ARG A 239 11.48 3.16 -21.96
CA ARG A 239 12.83 2.62 -22.20
C ARG A 239 12.80 1.13 -22.58
N HIS A 240 11.76 0.73 -23.32
CA HIS A 240 11.70 -0.62 -23.89
C HIS A 240 12.99 -0.93 -24.69
N PRO A 241 13.61 -2.11 -24.51
CA PRO A 241 14.90 -2.46 -25.11
C PRO A 241 14.85 -2.44 -26.64
N GLU A 242 13.77 -2.95 -27.22
CA GLU A 242 13.56 -2.95 -28.67
C GLU A 242 13.07 -1.59 -29.17
N ALA A 243 13.87 -0.94 -30.04
CA ALA A 243 13.55 0.39 -30.59
C ALA A 243 12.27 0.41 -31.43
N LYS A 244 11.99 -0.66 -32.18
CA LYS A 244 10.76 -0.80 -32.98
C LYS A 244 9.52 -0.76 -32.09
N ILE A 245 9.51 -1.53 -31.01
CA ILE A 245 8.41 -1.59 -30.05
C ILE A 245 8.29 -0.25 -29.32
N ARG A 246 9.41 0.31 -28.85
CA ARG A 246 9.45 1.61 -28.18
C ARG A 246 8.80 2.72 -29.01
N ASN A 247 9.06 2.77 -30.31
CA ASN A 247 8.50 3.79 -31.21
C ASN A 247 6.99 3.58 -31.50
N MET A 248 6.45 2.39 -31.23
CA MET A 248 5.03 2.07 -31.37
C MET A 248 4.23 2.28 -30.09
N LEU A 249 4.89 2.55 -28.96
CA LEU A 249 4.25 2.78 -27.68
C LEU A 249 4.11 4.28 -27.41
N LYS A 250 2.96 4.67 -26.88
CA LYS A 250 2.69 6.04 -26.41
C LYS A 250 1.97 5.97 -25.07
N ILE A 251 2.34 6.82 -24.12
CA ILE A 251 1.56 6.97 -22.87
C ILE A 251 0.46 7.99 -23.12
N GLY A 252 -0.79 7.57 -22.90
CA GLY A 252 -1.96 8.43 -23.08
C GLY A 252 -2.22 9.29 -21.85
N ALA A 253 -2.64 8.63 -20.78
CA ALA A 253 -2.97 9.26 -19.51
C ALA A 253 -2.56 8.37 -18.34
N ILE A 254 -2.34 9.02 -17.19
CA ILE A 254 -1.99 8.35 -15.94
C ILE A 254 -3.02 8.74 -14.88
N THR A 255 -3.65 7.71 -14.32
CA THR A 255 -4.72 7.84 -13.35
C THR A 255 -4.33 7.10 -12.07
N VAL A 256 -4.42 7.78 -10.94
CA VAL A 256 -4.13 7.21 -9.61
C VAL A 256 -5.43 6.98 -8.86
N CYS A 257 -5.63 5.78 -8.35
CA CYS A 257 -6.73 5.48 -7.45
C CYS A 257 -6.30 5.70 -6.00
N ILE A 258 -7.18 6.31 -5.21
CA ILE A 258 -7.03 6.51 -3.77
C ILE A 258 -8.30 6.04 -3.08
N ASP A 259 -8.16 5.06 -2.21
CA ASP A 259 -9.17 4.73 -1.21
C ASP A 259 -8.90 5.60 0.03
N PRO A 260 -9.78 6.58 0.37
CA PRO A 260 -9.57 7.45 1.53
C PRO A 260 -9.39 6.67 2.84
N LEU A 261 -10.05 5.52 2.98
CA LEU A 261 -9.99 4.67 4.16
C LEU A 261 -8.72 3.81 4.21
N ASN A 262 -7.96 3.76 3.12
CA ASN A 262 -6.68 3.08 2.98
C ASN A 262 -5.57 4.09 2.66
N THR A 263 -5.59 5.25 3.32
CA THR A 263 -4.61 6.33 3.13
C THR A 263 -3.64 6.44 4.31
N PHE A 264 -4.17 6.34 5.53
CA PHE A 264 -3.43 6.56 6.77
C PHE A 264 -3.21 5.26 7.55
N MET A 265 -1.95 4.99 7.87
CA MET A 265 -1.49 4.11 8.93
C MET A 265 -1.67 4.79 10.31
N GLU A 266 -1.21 4.13 11.38
CA GLU A 266 -1.20 4.69 12.74
C GLU A 266 -0.48 6.06 12.77
N HIS A 267 -0.90 6.94 13.70
CA HIS A 267 -0.36 8.29 13.87
C HIS A 267 -0.41 9.17 12.61
N ARG A 268 -1.43 8.98 11.76
CA ARG A 268 -1.62 9.71 10.49
C ARG A 268 -0.41 9.59 9.54
N MET A 269 0.38 8.53 9.66
CA MET A 269 1.41 8.26 8.68
C MET A 269 0.78 7.77 7.38
N LEU A 270 1.22 8.28 6.24
CA LEU A 270 0.71 7.82 4.95
C LEU A 270 1.29 6.46 4.60
N LEU A 271 0.51 5.65 3.89
CA LEU A 271 1.08 4.49 3.22
C LEU A 271 2.23 4.93 2.30
N PRO A 272 3.34 4.16 2.23
CA PRO A 272 4.44 4.46 1.34
C PRO A 272 3.98 4.65 -0.10
N MET A 273 4.64 5.57 -0.81
CA MET A 273 4.38 5.92 -2.22
C MET A 273 3.07 6.63 -2.54
N LEU A 274 2.14 6.77 -1.59
CA LEU A 274 0.83 7.39 -1.85
C LEU A 274 0.96 8.82 -2.42
N LEU A 275 1.75 9.71 -1.78
CA LEU A 275 1.96 11.06 -2.30
C LEU A 275 2.86 11.10 -3.52
N ASN A 276 3.83 10.19 -3.61
CA ASN A 276 4.70 10.07 -4.78
C ASN A 276 3.88 9.74 -6.03
N HIS A 277 2.83 8.91 -5.88
CA HIS A 277 1.88 8.64 -6.95
C HIS A 277 1.14 9.91 -7.39
N CYS A 278 0.93 10.89 -6.51
CA CYS A 278 0.20 12.11 -6.83
C CYS A 278 1.06 13.20 -7.50
N ALA A 279 2.35 12.94 -7.77
CA ALA A 279 3.30 13.95 -8.23
C ALA A 279 2.89 14.74 -9.49
N GLN A 280 3.03 16.07 -9.42
CA GLN A 280 2.77 16.96 -10.55
C GLN A 280 3.68 16.66 -11.74
N GLY A 281 3.10 16.78 -12.94
CA GLY A 281 3.76 16.45 -14.19
C GLY A 281 3.71 14.95 -14.53
N TRP A 282 3.50 14.06 -13.57
CA TRP A 282 3.38 12.63 -13.85
C TRP A 282 1.94 12.16 -13.97
N VAL A 283 1.06 12.66 -13.12
CA VAL A 283 -0.32 12.16 -13.01
C VAL A 283 -1.33 13.19 -13.48
N ASN A 284 -2.26 12.72 -14.32
CA ASN A 284 -3.31 13.53 -14.91
C ASN A 284 -4.55 13.58 -14.02
N ASN A 285 -4.95 12.41 -13.52
CA ASN A 285 -6.21 12.22 -12.82
C ASN A 285 -5.98 11.47 -11.51
N ILE A 286 -6.70 11.87 -10.46
CA ILE A 286 -6.80 11.12 -9.21
C ILE A 286 -8.26 10.78 -8.97
N ILE A 287 -8.53 9.51 -8.70
CA ILE A 287 -9.87 8.99 -8.46
C ILE A 287 -10.01 8.59 -6.99
N PHE A 288 -11.07 9.08 -6.34
CA PHE A 288 -11.48 8.59 -5.03
C PHE A 288 -12.45 7.42 -5.14
N THR A 289 -12.08 6.28 -4.56
CA THR A 289 -12.79 5.00 -4.74
C THR A 289 -13.72 4.58 -3.60
N SER A 290 -13.61 5.20 -2.41
CA SER A 290 -14.54 4.96 -1.27
C SER A 290 -15.14 6.25 -0.72
N GLN A 291 -15.42 7.21 -1.59
CA GLN A 291 -15.88 8.54 -1.17
C GLN A 291 -17.20 8.51 -0.38
N THR A 292 -18.11 7.59 -0.67
CA THR A 292 -19.42 7.52 0.02
C THR A 292 -19.30 6.95 1.43
N LYS A 293 -18.20 6.23 1.71
CA LYS A 293 -17.92 5.61 3.00
C LYS A 293 -16.99 6.47 3.86
N ALA A 294 -16.19 7.33 3.24
CA ALA A 294 -15.22 8.16 3.92
C ALA A 294 -15.88 9.41 4.55
N PRO A 295 -15.49 9.82 5.76
CA PRO A 295 -15.91 11.10 6.34
C PRO A 295 -15.47 12.28 5.45
N SER A 296 -16.29 13.32 5.38
CA SER A 296 -15.99 14.52 4.56
C SER A 296 -14.69 15.21 5.00
N GLU A 297 -14.45 15.35 6.30
CA GLU A 297 -13.23 15.96 6.84
C GLU A 297 -11.96 15.21 6.42
N LEU A 298 -12.05 13.88 6.33
CA LEU A 298 -10.95 13.04 5.88
C LEU A 298 -10.67 13.29 4.39
N LEU A 299 -11.72 13.34 3.57
CA LEU A 299 -11.61 13.66 2.16
C LEU A 299 -11.00 15.04 1.93
N ASP A 300 -11.47 16.07 2.65
CA ASP A 300 -10.94 17.44 2.54
C ASP A 300 -9.46 17.49 2.91
N THR A 301 -9.07 16.78 3.97
CA THR A 301 -7.67 16.65 4.39
C THR A 301 -6.81 16.03 3.29
N ILE A 302 -7.28 14.92 2.70
CA ILE A 302 -6.56 14.21 1.64
C ILE A 302 -6.49 15.07 0.37
N GLN A 303 -7.57 15.74 -0.01
CA GLN A 303 -7.60 16.62 -1.17
C GLN A 303 -6.63 17.80 -1.01
N SER A 304 -6.63 18.44 0.16
CA SER A 304 -5.68 19.52 0.48
C SER A 304 -4.23 19.04 0.37
N MET A 305 -3.94 17.85 0.90
CA MET A 305 -2.62 17.24 0.83
C MET A 305 -2.21 16.93 -0.62
N ILE A 306 -3.10 16.37 -1.43
CA ILE A 306 -2.85 16.12 -2.86
C ILE A 306 -2.58 17.43 -3.60
N ARG A 307 -3.38 18.46 -3.36
CA ARG A 307 -3.21 19.79 -3.98
C ARG A 307 -1.88 20.44 -3.62
N SER A 308 -1.31 20.12 -2.47
CA SER A 308 0.04 20.59 -2.09
C SER A 308 1.16 19.97 -2.93
N VAL A 309 0.94 18.77 -3.48
CA VAL A 309 1.91 18.04 -4.31
C VAL A 309 1.62 18.21 -5.82
N ASN A 310 0.35 18.42 -6.17
CA ASN A 310 -0.10 18.61 -7.54
C ASN A 310 -1.33 19.51 -7.58
N SER A 311 -1.08 20.81 -7.80
CA SER A 311 -2.10 21.85 -7.77
C SER A 311 -3.17 21.69 -8.85
N ASP A 312 -2.79 21.13 -10.00
CA ASP A 312 -3.60 21.19 -11.24
C ASP A 312 -4.28 19.85 -11.57
N VAL A 313 -4.13 18.84 -10.71
CA VAL A 313 -4.67 17.50 -10.96
C VAL A 313 -6.21 17.49 -11.02
N ALA A 314 -6.77 16.69 -11.92
CA ALA A 314 -8.20 16.42 -11.94
C ALA A 314 -8.55 15.46 -10.79
N LEU A 315 -9.44 15.90 -9.90
CA LEU A 315 -9.97 15.06 -8.82
C LEU A 315 -11.33 14.51 -9.26
N LEU A 316 -11.38 13.21 -9.46
CA LEU A 316 -12.52 12.47 -9.97
C LEU A 316 -13.09 11.55 -8.90
N LEU A 317 -14.37 11.23 -9.05
CA LEU A 317 -15.13 10.46 -8.07
C LEU A 317 -15.65 9.20 -8.75
N ALA A 318 -15.21 8.02 -8.28
CA ALA A 318 -15.63 6.74 -8.86
C ALA A 318 -15.69 5.67 -7.77
N GLU A 319 -16.85 5.55 -7.12
CA GLU A 319 -17.07 4.58 -6.05
C GLU A 319 -16.78 3.15 -6.55
N SER A 320 -15.98 2.40 -5.80
CA SER A 320 -15.52 1.05 -6.15
C SER A 320 -14.85 0.94 -7.54
N GLY A 321 -14.30 2.05 -8.05
CA GLY A 321 -13.70 2.10 -9.40
C GLY A 321 -14.72 2.15 -10.54
N GLU A 322 -16.00 2.41 -10.25
CA GLU A 322 -17.05 2.57 -11.25
C GLU A 322 -17.17 4.03 -11.71
N VAL A 323 -16.70 4.31 -12.93
CA VAL A 323 -16.79 5.65 -13.53
C VAL A 323 -18.10 5.77 -14.30
N LYS A 324 -18.97 6.69 -13.88
CA LYS A 324 -20.32 6.85 -14.47
C LYS A 324 -20.40 7.98 -15.50
N ARG A 325 -19.58 9.03 -15.36
CA ARG A 325 -19.62 10.20 -16.24
C ARG A 325 -18.71 10.00 -17.45
N SER A 326 -19.22 10.24 -18.65
CA SER A 326 -18.45 10.12 -19.90
C SER A 326 -17.25 11.06 -19.93
N THR A 327 -17.40 12.28 -19.43
CA THR A 327 -16.30 13.28 -19.35
C THR A 327 -15.12 12.78 -18.52
N ASP A 328 -15.40 12.03 -17.44
CA ASP A 328 -14.37 11.48 -16.57
C ASP A 328 -13.66 10.32 -17.29
N LEU A 329 -14.42 9.49 -18.02
CA LEU A 329 -13.85 8.43 -18.86
C LEU A 329 -12.93 8.98 -19.94
N ASP A 330 -13.31 10.06 -20.61
CA ASP A 330 -12.50 10.70 -21.65
C ASP A 330 -11.17 11.24 -21.09
N GLN A 331 -11.18 11.76 -19.85
CA GLN A 331 -9.96 12.19 -19.17
C GLN A 331 -9.05 11.00 -18.79
N ILE A 332 -9.64 9.90 -18.30
CA ILE A 332 -8.91 8.70 -17.89
C ILE A 332 -8.30 7.98 -19.10
N LEU A 333 -9.01 7.97 -20.23
CA LEU A 333 -8.63 7.28 -21.46
C LEU A 333 -8.03 8.21 -22.52
N SER A 334 -7.65 9.43 -22.14
CA SER A 334 -7.05 10.39 -23.05
C SER A 334 -5.77 9.84 -23.70
N ASP A 335 -5.64 10.03 -25.01
CA ASP A 335 -4.49 9.54 -25.77
C ASP A 335 -3.30 10.53 -25.76
N SER A 336 -3.43 11.69 -25.11
CA SER A 336 -2.43 12.76 -25.13
C SER A 336 -2.24 13.53 -23.82
N ALA A 337 -3.05 13.28 -22.79
CA ALA A 337 -3.00 14.01 -21.51
C ALA A 337 -1.59 14.00 -20.88
N PHE A 338 -0.85 12.91 -21.00
CA PHE A 338 0.52 12.79 -20.48
C PHE A 338 1.51 13.74 -21.18
N GLU A 339 1.31 14.06 -22.46
CA GLU A 339 2.19 14.90 -23.26
C GLU A 339 1.70 16.36 -23.37
N GLN A 340 0.76 16.77 -22.52
CA GLN A 340 0.33 18.16 -22.46
C GLN A 340 1.50 19.09 -22.10
N PRO A 341 1.62 20.28 -22.71
CA PRO A 341 2.75 21.19 -22.48
C PRO A 341 3.00 21.51 -21.00
N ALA A 342 1.93 21.72 -20.23
CA ALA A 342 2.01 21.98 -18.79
C ALA A 342 2.63 20.79 -18.02
N MET A 343 2.27 19.56 -18.41
CA MET A 343 2.78 18.32 -17.80
C MET A 343 4.26 18.12 -18.14
N ILE A 344 4.66 18.34 -19.41
CA ILE A 344 6.07 18.28 -19.82
C ILE A 344 6.89 19.30 -19.04
N ARG A 345 6.42 20.55 -18.97
CA ARG A 345 7.10 21.63 -18.23
C ARG A 345 7.26 21.27 -16.75
N ALA A 346 6.19 20.81 -16.10
CA ALA A 346 6.24 20.41 -14.70
C ALA A 346 7.26 19.27 -14.45
N ARG A 347 7.27 18.22 -15.29
CA ARG A 347 8.27 17.13 -15.17
C ARG A 347 9.70 17.63 -15.29
N GLN A 348 9.97 18.50 -16.26
CA GLN A 348 11.34 19.00 -16.47
C GLN A 348 11.84 19.88 -15.32
N LEU A 349 10.95 20.69 -14.72
CA LEU A 349 11.31 21.57 -13.60
C LEU A 349 11.40 20.84 -12.25
N LEU A 350 10.46 19.93 -11.99
CA LEU A 350 10.38 19.23 -10.69
C LEU A 350 11.28 17.99 -10.64
N TYR A 351 11.60 17.40 -11.79
CA TYR A 351 12.41 16.18 -11.91
C TYR A 351 13.48 16.34 -13.00
N PRO A 352 14.42 17.30 -12.84
CA PRO A 352 15.45 17.55 -13.83
C PRO A 352 16.24 16.29 -14.16
N GLY A 353 16.37 15.97 -15.45
CA GLY A 353 17.18 14.85 -15.93
C GLY A 353 16.49 13.49 -15.86
N TRP A 354 15.18 13.44 -15.58
CA TRP A 354 14.42 12.19 -15.50
C TRP A 354 14.51 11.31 -16.77
N LYS A 355 14.67 11.91 -17.96
CA LYS A 355 14.87 11.18 -19.23
C LYS A 355 16.25 10.52 -19.35
N LEU A 356 17.24 11.05 -18.63
CA LEU A 356 18.63 10.56 -18.64
C LEU A 356 18.86 9.49 -17.56
N GLN A 357 18.10 9.55 -16.46
CA GLN A 357 18.22 8.62 -15.35
C GLN A 357 17.60 7.26 -15.70
N THR A 358 18.34 6.18 -15.42
CA THR A 358 17.85 4.81 -15.67
C THR A 358 16.98 4.28 -14.53
N LYS A 359 17.08 4.83 -13.33
CA LYS A 359 16.18 4.57 -12.19
C LYS A 359 16.11 5.83 -11.35
N THR A 360 14.94 6.10 -10.76
CA THR A 360 14.93 7.06 -9.66
C THR A 360 15.81 6.51 -8.53
N PRO A 361 16.58 7.36 -7.82
CA PRO A 361 17.32 6.91 -6.65
C PRO A 361 16.35 6.21 -5.70
N PRO A 362 16.69 5.04 -5.13
CA PRO A 362 15.81 4.39 -4.18
C PRO A 362 15.55 5.38 -3.03
N LEU A 363 14.26 5.65 -2.74
CA LEU A 363 13.91 6.42 -1.56
C LEU A 363 14.49 5.68 -0.36
N LYS A 364 15.43 6.33 0.35
CA LYS A 364 15.99 5.84 1.62
C LYS A 364 14.96 6.03 2.74
N GLY A 365 13.80 5.39 2.60
CA GLY A 365 12.78 5.32 3.63
C GLY A 365 13.03 4.12 4.57
N PRO A 366 12.50 4.16 5.80
CA PRO A 366 12.65 3.11 6.82
C PRO A 366 11.65 1.98 6.65
N LEU A 367 10.51 2.27 6.01
CA LEU A 367 9.38 1.39 5.85
C LEU A 367 9.64 0.57 4.61
N LYS A 368 10.40 -0.51 4.80
CA LYS A 368 10.64 -1.48 3.75
C LYS A 368 9.37 -2.32 3.58
N MET A 369 8.55 -1.92 2.62
CA MET A 369 7.48 -2.76 2.12
C MET A 369 8.07 -3.93 1.33
N ASN A 370 7.54 -5.13 1.54
CA ASN A 370 7.88 -6.30 0.76
C ASN A 370 6.67 -7.21 0.56
N ASP A 371 6.72 -7.96 -0.52
CA ASP A 371 5.75 -9.00 -0.80
C ASP A 371 6.27 -10.35 -0.33
N VAL A 372 5.37 -11.16 0.21
CA VAL A 372 5.59 -12.58 0.45
C VAL A 372 4.58 -13.36 -0.39
N ILE A 373 5.08 -14.07 -1.39
CA ILE A 373 4.27 -14.90 -2.29
C ILE A 373 4.34 -16.35 -1.78
N LEU A 374 3.18 -16.89 -1.40
CA LEU A 374 3.03 -18.28 -0.98
C LEU A 374 2.22 -19.05 -2.01
N LYS A 375 2.83 -20.08 -2.60
CA LYS A 375 2.16 -21.01 -3.52
C LYS A 375 1.85 -22.31 -2.79
N PHE A 376 0.65 -22.86 -2.99
CA PHE A 376 0.17 -24.04 -2.28
C PHE A 376 -0.84 -24.82 -3.13
N SER A 377 -1.16 -26.05 -2.71
CA SER A 377 -1.97 -26.98 -3.52
C SER A 377 -3.27 -27.42 -2.87
N ARG A 378 -3.48 -27.11 -1.59
CA ARG A 378 -4.65 -27.57 -0.84
C ARG A 378 -5.67 -26.48 -0.57
N PRO A 379 -6.96 -26.85 -0.44
CA PRO A 379 -7.99 -25.90 -0.07
C PRO A 379 -7.81 -25.38 1.36
N LEU A 380 -8.26 -24.14 1.56
CA LEU A 380 -8.33 -23.50 2.88
C LEU A 380 -9.72 -23.69 3.49
N GLU A 381 -9.86 -23.39 4.77
CA GLU A 381 -11.15 -23.24 5.43
C GLU A 381 -11.61 -21.78 5.36
N LYS A 382 -12.74 -21.54 4.68
CA LYS A 382 -13.27 -20.20 4.44
C LYS A 382 -13.51 -19.43 5.73
N SER A 383 -14.15 -20.05 6.73
CA SER A 383 -14.44 -19.41 8.02
C SER A 383 -13.17 -18.96 8.75
N LYS A 384 -12.15 -19.83 8.82
CA LYS A 384 -10.86 -19.52 9.46
C LYS A 384 -10.11 -18.39 8.74
N LEU A 385 -10.06 -18.44 7.40
CA LEU A 385 -9.40 -17.40 6.62
C LEU A 385 -10.07 -16.04 6.84
N LEU A 386 -11.40 -15.97 6.77
CA LEU A 386 -12.16 -14.75 6.97
C LEU A 386 -12.00 -14.20 8.39
N GLN A 387 -12.01 -15.07 9.40
CA GLN A 387 -11.77 -14.69 10.79
C GLN A 387 -10.37 -14.09 10.96
N ARG A 388 -9.35 -14.71 10.37
CA ARG A 388 -7.97 -14.23 10.43
C ARG A 388 -7.80 -12.88 9.74
N MET A 389 -8.40 -12.70 8.56
CA MET A 389 -8.39 -11.41 7.86
C MET A 389 -9.04 -10.31 8.69
N LYS A 390 -10.23 -10.56 9.25
CA LYS A 390 -10.94 -9.59 10.11
C LYS A 390 -10.18 -9.23 11.40
N ALA A 391 -9.28 -10.10 11.86
CA ALA A 391 -8.44 -9.83 13.03
C ALA A 391 -7.16 -9.05 12.69
N LEU A 392 -6.84 -8.81 11.42
CA LEU A 392 -5.62 -8.11 11.04
C LEU A 392 -5.54 -6.67 11.57
N PRO A 393 -6.59 -5.84 11.50
CA PRO A 393 -6.51 -4.45 11.96
C PRO A 393 -6.11 -4.33 13.43
N SER A 394 -6.60 -5.22 14.29
CA SER A 394 -6.26 -5.23 15.72
C SER A 394 -4.90 -5.86 16.02
N SER A 395 -4.29 -6.54 15.06
CA SER A 395 -2.97 -7.16 15.18
C SER A 395 -1.82 -6.29 14.63
N LEU A 396 -2.13 -5.09 14.11
CA LEU A 396 -1.11 -4.17 13.62
C LEU A 396 -0.19 -3.75 14.77
N SER A 397 1.08 -4.07 14.63
CA SER A 397 2.14 -3.59 15.51
C SER A 397 2.35 -2.10 15.32
N LYS A 398 2.73 -1.42 16.40
CA LYS A 398 3.16 -0.01 16.37
C LYS A 398 4.50 0.11 15.65
N PHE A 399 4.95 1.35 15.45
CA PHE A 399 6.28 1.64 14.89
C PHE A 399 7.37 0.72 15.49
N PRO A 400 8.18 0.01 14.67
CA PRO A 400 8.44 0.19 13.24
C PRO A 400 7.51 -0.58 12.28
N PHE A 401 6.34 -1.04 12.75
CA PHE A 401 5.31 -1.73 11.97
C PHE A 401 5.74 -3.10 11.43
N GLU A 402 6.77 -3.73 12.01
CA GLU A 402 7.30 -5.02 11.54
C GLU A 402 6.23 -6.11 11.58
N GLY A 403 6.06 -6.83 10.46
CA GLY A 403 5.09 -7.91 10.34
C GLY A 403 3.66 -7.44 10.01
N ASN A 404 3.41 -6.14 9.90
CA ASN A 404 2.09 -5.61 9.55
C ASN A 404 1.73 -5.96 8.11
N ILE A 405 0.57 -6.57 7.93
CA ILE A 405 -0.01 -6.89 6.62
C ILE A 405 -1.03 -5.80 6.27
N TYR A 406 -0.82 -5.10 5.16
CA TYR A 406 -1.73 -4.05 4.70
C TYR A 406 -2.64 -4.50 3.56
N HIS A 407 -2.16 -5.41 2.72
CA HIS A 407 -2.92 -5.94 1.61
C HIS A 407 -2.65 -7.42 1.42
N ILE A 408 -3.71 -8.17 1.13
CA ILE A 408 -3.66 -9.58 0.76
C ILE A 408 -4.42 -9.73 -0.54
N TYR A 409 -3.83 -10.42 -1.51
CA TYR A 409 -4.60 -10.89 -2.66
C TYR A 409 -4.12 -12.27 -3.10
N GLY A 410 -4.96 -13.01 -3.81
CA GLY A 410 -4.57 -14.33 -4.25
C GLY A 410 -5.68 -15.11 -4.92
N LEU A 411 -5.32 -16.29 -5.42
CA LEU A 411 -6.24 -17.26 -5.97
C LEU A 411 -6.25 -18.48 -5.05
N VAL A 412 -7.39 -18.73 -4.41
CA VAL A 412 -7.54 -19.80 -3.41
C VAL A 412 -8.67 -20.75 -3.79
N CYS A 413 -8.71 -21.91 -3.13
CA CYS A 413 -9.83 -22.84 -3.17
C CYS A 413 -10.28 -23.10 -1.72
N PHE A 414 -11.57 -23.34 -1.50
CA PHE A 414 -12.11 -23.59 -0.18
C PHE A 414 -12.59 -25.04 -0.03
N SER A 415 -12.55 -25.56 1.19
CA SER A 415 -12.91 -26.96 1.46
C SER A 415 -14.40 -27.26 1.23
N ASP A 416 -15.24 -26.23 1.22
CA ASP A 416 -16.69 -26.28 0.99
C ASP A 416 -17.09 -26.08 -0.47
N SER A 417 -16.16 -25.73 -1.38
CA SER A 417 -16.47 -25.47 -2.79
C SER A 417 -15.30 -25.83 -3.72
N PRO A 418 -15.53 -26.56 -4.82
CA PRO A 418 -14.49 -26.87 -5.80
C PRO A 418 -14.07 -25.65 -6.64
N SER A 419 -14.80 -24.54 -6.55
CA SER A 419 -14.53 -23.35 -7.35
C SER A 419 -13.35 -22.56 -6.81
N THR A 420 -12.49 -22.08 -7.71
CA THR A 420 -11.41 -21.16 -7.36
C THR A 420 -11.96 -19.77 -7.10
N VAL A 421 -11.48 -19.11 -6.06
CA VAL A 421 -11.91 -17.77 -5.64
C VAL A 421 -10.71 -16.84 -5.67
N ASP A 422 -10.84 -15.75 -6.42
CA ASP A 422 -9.95 -14.60 -6.38
C ASP A 422 -10.33 -13.75 -5.16
N ILE A 423 -9.40 -13.64 -4.22
CA ILE A 423 -9.57 -12.92 -2.96
C ILE A 423 -8.71 -11.66 -2.96
N GLN A 424 -9.28 -10.55 -2.50
CA GLN A 424 -8.57 -9.32 -2.19
C GLN A 424 -9.04 -8.80 -0.84
N TYR A 425 -8.11 -8.45 0.03
CA TYR A 425 -8.38 -7.91 1.35
C TYR A 425 -7.45 -6.75 1.65
N THR A 426 -8.02 -5.63 2.08
CA THR A 426 -7.28 -4.43 2.48
C THR A 426 -7.50 -4.20 3.96
N THR A 427 -6.42 -4.23 4.76
CA THR A 427 -6.52 -4.22 6.22
C THR A 427 -7.09 -2.91 6.77
N LEU A 428 -6.63 -1.75 6.26
CA LEU A 428 -7.03 -0.44 6.80
C LEU A 428 -8.51 -0.12 6.54
N SER A 429 -8.97 -0.28 5.29
CA SER A 429 -10.37 -0.07 4.94
C SER A 429 -11.29 -1.25 5.26
N GLN A 430 -10.71 -2.38 5.68
CA GLN A 430 -11.40 -3.67 5.89
C GLN A 430 -12.21 -4.12 4.67
N SER A 431 -11.86 -3.65 3.47
CA SER A 431 -12.50 -4.04 2.22
C SER A 431 -12.14 -5.48 1.89
N LEU A 432 -13.15 -6.32 1.70
CA LEU A 432 -13.01 -7.72 1.29
C LEU A 432 -13.76 -7.95 -0.01
N VAL A 433 -13.05 -8.39 -1.03
CA VAL A 433 -13.62 -8.77 -2.32
C VAL A 433 -13.35 -10.25 -2.57
N LEU A 434 -14.43 -11.02 -2.77
CA LEU A 434 -14.39 -12.44 -3.12
C LEU A 434 -15.03 -12.63 -4.49
N ARG A 435 -14.28 -13.15 -5.46
CA ARG A 435 -14.77 -13.40 -6.81
C ARG A 435 -14.56 -14.85 -7.20
N THR A 436 -15.66 -15.58 -7.31
CA THR A 436 -15.64 -16.96 -7.80
C THR A 436 -15.32 -16.97 -9.30
N LEU A 437 -14.25 -17.66 -9.69
CA LEU A 437 -13.90 -17.86 -11.09
C LEU A 437 -14.57 -19.15 -11.60
N GLY A 438 -15.14 -19.10 -12.80
CA GLY A 438 -15.71 -20.27 -13.46
C GLY A 438 -14.65 -21.28 -13.89
N ALA A 439 -15.05 -22.54 -14.05
CA ALA A 439 -14.17 -23.67 -14.42
C ALA A 439 -13.38 -23.45 -15.73
N HIS A 440 -13.83 -22.56 -16.62
CA HIS A 440 -13.22 -22.29 -17.93
C HIS A 440 -12.15 -21.19 -17.94
N THR A 441 -11.89 -20.53 -16.81
CA THR A 441 -10.92 -19.42 -16.70
C THR A 441 -9.63 -19.77 -15.97
N GLN A 442 -9.38 -21.06 -15.69
CA GLN A 442 -8.11 -21.47 -15.10
C GLN A 442 -6.97 -21.22 -16.09
N PRO A 443 -5.97 -20.37 -15.77
CA PRO A 443 -4.68 -20.52 -16.42
C PRO A 443 -4.18 -21.92 -16.04
N VAL A 444 -4.07 -22.80 -17.03
CA VAL A 444 -3.47 -24.13 -16.86
C VAL A 444 -1.98 -23.91 -16.56
N ILE A 445 -1.66 -23.55 -15.32
CA ILE A 445 -0.29 -23.53 -14.83
C ILE A 445 0.07 -25.00 -14.65
N ARG A 446 0.79 -25.56 -15.64
CA ARG A 446 1.43 -26.86 -15.51
C ARG A 446 2.50 -26.78 -14.42
N GLY A 447 2.11 -27.10 -13.18
CA GLY A 447 2.95 -27.14 -11.98
C GLY A 447 2.22 -27.78 -10.79
N GLN A 448 2.96 -28.22 -9.77
CA GLN A 448 2.41 -28.89 -8.58
C GLN A 448 1.53 -27.99 -7.69
N HIS A 449 1.68 -26.67 -7.77
CA HIS A 449 0.92 -25.69 -6.97
C HIS A 449 -0.09 -24.91 -7.82
N GLN A 450 -1.38 -25.07 -7.51
CA GLN A 450 -2.50 -24.48 -8.26
C GLN A 450 -3.00 -23.16 -7.66
N TYR A 451 -2.67 -22.87 -6.41
CA TYR A 451 -3.16 -21.73 -5.65
C TYR A 451 -2.01 -20.87 -5.14
N TYR A 452 -2.28 -19.59 -4.93
CA TYR A 452 -1.30 -18.67 -4.36
C TYR A 452 -1.97 -17.57 -3.56
N MET A 453 -1.23 -17.03 -2.60
CA MET A 453 -1.60 -15.86 -1.83
C MET A 453 -0.37 -14.97 -1.68
N VAL A 454 -0.57 -13.68 -1.88
CA VAL A 454 0.45 -12.65 -1.78
C VAL A 454 0.07 -11.74 -0.62
N PHE A 455 1.03 -11.56 0.28
CA PHE A 455 0.93 -10.67 1.42
C PHE A 455 1.85 -9.49 1.15
N SER A 456 1.30 -8.28 1.19
CA SER A 456 2.05 -7.03 1.03
C SER A 456 2.01 -6.25 2.34
N GLY A 457 3.19 -5.91 2.85
CA GLY A 457 3.29 -5.32 4.17
C GLY A 457 4.70 -4.92 4.57
N CYS A 458 4.87 -4.55 5.82
CA CYS A 458 6.13 -4.07 6.37
C CYS A 458 7.00 -5.23 6.85
N MET A 459 8.19 -5.41 6.24
CA MET A 459 9.22 -6.35 6.70
C MET A 459 8.69 -7.78 6.98
N LEU A 460 7.79 -8.27 6.11
CA LEU A 460 7.14 -9.56 6.26
C LEU A 460 8.15 -10.71 6.13
N LYS A 461 8.06 -11.67 7.05
CA LYS A 461 8.88 -12.90 7.05
C LYS A 461 8.09 -14.05 6.44
N GLN A 462 8.70 -14.78 5.51
CA GLN A 462 8.03 -15.84 4.77
C GLN A 462 7.48 -16.94 5.70
N ASP A 463 8.24 -17.37 6.71
CA ASP A 463 7.80 -18.44 7.61
C ASP A 463 6.62 -18.02 8.50
N THR A 464 6.61 -16.77 8.97
CA THR A 464 5.46 -16.21 9.70
C THR A 464 4.20 -16.20 8.83
N MET A 465 4.30 -15.85 7.54
CA MET A 465 3.16 -15.89 6.62
C MET A 465 2.72 -17.33 6.32
N LYS A 466 3.66 -18.28 6.23
CA LYS A 466 3.34 -19.71 6.08
C LYS A 466 2.54 -20.22 7.28
N ASP A 467 2.96 -19.90 8.50
CA ASP A 467 2.26 -20.31 9.72
C ASP A 467 0.88 -19.65 9.84
N TRP A 468 0.79 -18.37 9.48
CA TRP A 468 -0.49 -17.67 9.36
C TRP A 468 -1.44 -18.40 8.40
N LEU A 469 -0.96 -18.79 7.21
CA LEU A 469 -1.79 -19.46 6.21
C LEU A 469 -2.12 -20.91 6.60
N ARG A 470 -1.20 -21.65 7.24
CA ARG A 470 -1.48 -22.97 7.82
C ARG A 470 -2.59 -22.93 8.85
N SER A 471 -2.69 -21.85 9.61
CA SER A 471 -3.79 -21.65 10.56
C SER A 471 -5.17 -21.50 9.89
N CYS A 472 -5.19 -21.20 8.59
CA CYS A 472 -6.40 -21.12 7.78
C CYS A 472 -6.76 -22.45 7.09
N ALA A 473 -5.94 -23.50 7.22
CA ALA A 473 -6.18 -24.80 6.62
C ALA A 473 -6.71 -25.82 7.67
N LYS A 474 -7.11 -27.00 7.19
CA LYS A 474 -7.45 -28.12 8.07
C LYS A 474 -6.20 -28.56 8.83
N GLN A 475 -6.19 -28.36 10.14
CA GLN A 475 -5.06 -28.72 10.99
C GLN A 475 -5.14 -30.19 11.42
N LYS A 476 -3.97 -30.81 11.58
CA LYS A 476 -3.87 -32.14 12.18
C LYS A 476 -4.45 -32.08 13.60
N PRO A 477 -5.42 -32.94 13.96
CA PRO A 477 -5.95 -32.97 15.31
C PRO A 477 -4.85 -33.24 16.34
N ALA A 478 -4.93 -32.56 17.49
CA ALA A 478 -4.00 -32.79 18.58
C ALA A 478 -4.22 -34.18 19.19
N LYS A 479 -3.12 -34.88 19.50
CA LYS A 479 -3.20 -36.15 20.23
C LYS A 479 -3.73 -35.90 21.64
N LYS A 480 -4.61 -36.79 22.10
CA LYS A 480 -5.11 -36.76 23.48
C LYS A 480 -4.03 -37.35 24.39
N GLN A 481 -3.80 -36.71 25.53
CA GLN A 481 -2.93 -37.24 26.59
C GLN A 481 -3.69 -38.30 27.40
N HIS A 482 -2.96 -39.27 27.94
CA HIS A 482 -3.54 -40.27 28.84
C HIS A 482 -4.06 -39.59 30.11
N LEU A 483 -5.25 -40.01 30.52
CA LEU A 483 -5.87 -39.60 31.76
C LEU A 483 -5.19 -40.32 32.93
N THR A 484 -4.92 -39.57 33.98
CA THR A 484 -4.42 -40.08 35.26
C THR A 484 -5.47 -39.84 36.35
N ARG A 485 -5.28 -40.48 37.51
CA ARG A 485 -6.15 -40.29 38.68
C ARG A 485 -6.32 -38.81 39.09
N LYS A 486 -5.31 -37.98 38.82
CA LYS A 486 -5.29 -36.54 39.13
C LYS A 486 -6.15 -35.69 38.20
N ASP A 487 -6.47 -36.21 37.01
CA ASP A 487 -7.27 -35.51 36.00
C ASP A 487 -8.78 -35.72 36.20
N LEU A 488 -9.17 -36.63 37.10
CA LEU A 488 -10.57 -36.91 37.43
C LEU A 488 -11.11 -35.92 38.46
N THR A 489 -12.21 -35.26 38.12
CA THR A 489 -12.92 -34.36 39.04
C THR A 489 -13.77 -35.15 40.05
N ARG A 490 -14.21 -34.50 41.13
CA ARG A 490 -15.15 -35.11 42.10
C ARG A 490 -16.46 -35.55 41.44
N ALA A 491 -16.90 -34.84 40.40
CA ALA A 491 -18.10 -35.20 39.63
C ALA A 491 -17.89 -36.48 38.82
N ASP A 492 -16.71 -36.67 38.23
CA ASP A 492 -16.36 -37.88 37.48
C ASP A 492 -16.32 -39.10 38.41
N ILE A 493 -15.71 -38.95 39.59
CA ILE A 493 -15.67 -40.00 40.62
C ILE A 493 -17.08 -40.36 41.10
N ALA A 494 -17.94 -39.36 41.32
CA ALA A 494 -19.32 -39.60 41.72
C ALA A 494 -20.13 -40.29 40.62
N LYS A 495 -19.85 -39.99 39.34
CA LYS A 495 -20.46 -40.66 38.19
C LYS A 495 -20.00 -42.12 38.08
N ILE A 496 -18.69 -42.37 38.14
CA ILE A 496 -18.13 -43.74 38.16
C ILE A 496 -18.74 -44.52 39.32
N HIS A 497 -18.78 -43.93 40.51
CA HIS A 497 -19.42 -44.55 41.67
C HIS A 497 -20.90 -44.84 41.40
N LYS A 498 -21.67 -43.90 40.85
CA LYS A 498 -23.09 -44.11 40.51
C LYS A 498 -23.29 -45.19 39.46
N ASP A 499 -22.37 -45.38 38.53
CA ASP A 499 -22.51 -46.42 37.51
C ASP A 499 -22.21 -47.82 38.08
N HIS A 500 -21.42 -47.90 39.16
CA HIS A 500 -20.96 -49.17 39.76
C HIS A 500 -21.44 -49.44 41.21
N HIS A 501 -22.21 -48.55 41.85
CA HIS A 501 -22.62 -48.69 43.26
C HIS A 501 -23.56 -49.88 43.56
N LEU A 502 -24.09 -50.54 42.54
CA LEU A 502 -24.94 -51.74 42.65
C LEU A 502 -24.16 -53.03 42.35
N GLU A 503 -22.86 -52.94 42.07
CA GLU A 503 -22.02 -54.11 41.84
C GLU A 503 -21.84 -54.93 43.14
N PRO A 504 -21.59 -56.24 43.02
CA PRO A 504 -21.44 -57.11 44.18
C PRO A 504 -20.27 -56.66 45.05
N LEU A 505 -20.54 -56.52 46.35
CA LEU A 505 -19.55 -56.09 47.32
C LEU A 505 -18.48 -57.17 47.58
N PRO A 506 -17.24 -56.77 47.89
CA PRO A 506 -16.21 -57.68 48.35
C PRO A 506 -16.64 -58.48 49.58
N SER A 507 -16.07 -59.67 49.74
CA SER A 507 -16.30 -60.49 50.93
C SER A 507 -15.97 -59.70 52.20
N GLY A 508 -16.90 -59.67 53.15
CA GLY A 508 -16.78 -58.92 54.39
C GLY A 508 -17.27 -57.47 54.33
N TRP A 509 -17.90 -57.03 53.23
CA TRP A 509 -18.55 -55.72 53.14
C TRP A 509 -20.06 -55.86 52.92
N PHE A 510 -20.85 -55.00 53.56
CA PHE A 510 -22.29 -54.91 53.35
C PHE A 510 -22.76 -53.46 53.37
N TYR A 511 -23.86 -53.18 52.66
CA TYR A 511 -24.48 -51.85 52.65
C TYR A 511 -25.60 -51.79 53.68
N ASN A 512 -25.53 -50.86 54.62
CA ASN A 512 -26.48 -50.77 55.74
C ASN A 512 -27.69 -49.86 55.47
N GLY A 513 -27.91 -49.46 54.22
CA GLY A 513 -28.96 -48.50 53.83
C GLY A 513 -28.51 -47.04 53.78
N THR A 514 -27.36 -46.70 54.37
CA THR A 514 -26.80 -45.34 54.35
C THR A 514 -25.32 -45.28 53.95
N GLN A 515 -24.51 -46.28 54.33
CA GLN A 515 -23.07 -46.36 54.09
C GLN A 515 -22.62 -47.81 53.85
N PHE A 516 -21.46 -47.97 53.22
CA PHE A 516 -20.79 -49.26 53.10
C PHE A 516 -20.01 -49.54 54.39
N VAL A 517 -20.21 -50.71 54.98
CA VAL A 517 -19.61 -51.11 56.26
C VAL A 517 -18.90 -52.46 56.11
N SER A 518 -17.66 -52.50 56.58
CA SER A 518 -16.86 -53.73 56.70
C SER A 518 -17.23 -54.50 57.95
N MET A 519 -17.10 -55.83 57.93
CA MET A 519 -17.22 -56.70 59.10
C MET A 519 -16.18 -56.38 60.19
N ALA A 520 -15.09 -55.68 59.83
CA ALA A 520 -14.09 -55.14 60.76
C ALA A 520 -14.48 -53.76 61.35
N GLY A 521 -15.61 -53.18 60.93
CA GLY A 521 -16.15 -51.91 61.45
C GLY A 521 -15.78 -50.65 60.67
N GLU A 522 -15.01 -50.76 59.58
CA GLU A 522 -14.69 -49.63 58.69
C GLU A 522 -15.94 -49.15 57.94
N ARG A 523 -16.07 -47.83 57.73
CA ARG A 523 -17.22 -47.21 57.06
C ARG A 523 -16.78 -46.33 55.91
N SER A 524 -17.48 -46.41 54.79
CA SER A 524 -17.22 -45.60 53.59
C SER A 524 -18.52 -45.09 52.95
N ASN A 525 -18.47 -43.87 52.43
CA ASN A 525 -19.56 -43.30 51.62
C ASN A 525 -19.49 -43.74 50.15
N HIS A 526 -18.39 -44.37 49.75
CA HIS A 526 -18.17 -44.89 48.41
C HIS A 526 -17.99 -46.41 48.44
N HIS A 527 -18.36 -47.06 47.34
CA HIS A 527 -18.15 -48.49 47.13
C HIS A 527 -16.70 -48.87 47.48
N PRO A 528 -16.46 -49.98 48.21
CA PRO A 528 -15.11 -50.37 48.64
C PRO A 528 -14.12 -50.51 47.47
N ASP A 529 -14.60 -50.99 46.32
CA ASP A 529 -13.82 -51.11 45.07
C ASP A 529 -13.79 -49.86 44.20
N VAL A 530 -14.16 -48.68 44.70
CA VAL A 530 -14.22 -47.45 43.88
C VAL A 530 -12.89 -47.15 43.20
N GLU A 531 -11.75 -47.42 43.83
CA GLU A 531 -10.44 -47.23 43.20
C GLU A 531 -10.16 -48.26 42.08
N ASN A 532 -10.70 -49.49 42.18
CA ASN A 532 -10.63 -50.47 41.10
C ASN A 532 -11.52 -50.06 39.91
N PHE A 533 -12.71 -49.51 40.18
CA PHE A 533 -13.58 -48.96 39.14
C PHE A 533 -12.96 -47.75 38.45
N ILE A 534 -12.29 -46.89 39.21
CA ILE A 534 -11.53 -45.76 38.65
C ILE A 534 -10.37 -46.26 37.79
N ALA A 535 -9.63 -47.29 38.24
CA ALA A 535 -8.55 -47.88 37.45
C ALA A 535 -9.07 -48.52 36.15
N ALA A 536 -10.20 -49.23 36.20
CA ALA A 536 -10.85 -49.82 35.02
C ALA A 536 -11.37 -48.75 34.05
N TYR A 537 -11.97 -47.68 34.58
CA TYR A 537 -12.43 -46.53 33.80
C TYR A 537 -11.26 -45.81 33.10
N LEU A 538 -10.16 -45.56 33.83
CA LEU A 538 -8.96 -44.94 33.27
C LEU A 538 -8.33 -45.82 32.20
N LYS A 539 -8.25 -47.14 32.42
CA LYS A 539 -7.76 -48.09 31.43
C LYS A 539 -8.58 -48.04 30.15
N THR A 540 -9.91 -48.15 30.26
CA THR A 540 -10.81 -48.11 29.10
C THR A 540 -10.74 -46.76 28.36
N SER A 541 -10.73 -45.65 29.11
CA SER A 541 -10.62 -44.31 28.52
C SER A 541 -9.27 -44.09 27.82
N ASN A 542 -8.18 -44.60 28.39
CA ASN A 542 -6.86 -44.52 27.79
C ASN A 542 -6.74 -45.43 26.55
N GLU A 543 -7.37 -46.60 26.54
CA GLU A 543 -7.47 -47.44 25.34
C GLU A 543 -8.24 -46.75 24.20
N GLU A 544 -9.29 -45.97 24.51
CA GLU A 544 -9.97 -45.13 23.52
C GLU A 544 -9.10 -43.98 23.01
N ILE A 545 -8.33 -43.34 23.90
CA ILE A 545 -7.33 -42.33 23.54
C ILE A 545 -6.26 -42.92 22.62
N ASP A 546 -5.79 -44.14 22.89
CA ASP A 546 -4.82 -44.84 22.05
C ASP A 546 -5.38 -45.17 20.68
N LYS A 547 -6.63 -45.66 20.60
CA LYS A 547 -7.33 -45.87 19.31
C LYS A 547 -7.46 -44.58 18.52
N TYR A 548 -7.80 -43.47 19.18
CA TYR A 548 -7.90 -42.15 18.54
C TYR A 548 -6.53 -41.66 18.03
N ASN A 549 -5.49 -41.73 18.87
CA ASN A 549 -4.13 -41.31 18.52
C ASN A 549 -3.54 -42.18 17.40
N ALA A 550 -3.79 -43.48 17.41
CA ALA A 550 -3.38 -44.40 16.34
C ALA A 550 -4.09 -44.08 15.01
N THR A 551 -5.35 -43.66 15.05
CA THR A 551 -6.09 -43.21 13.85
C THR A 551 -5.45 -41.95 13.27
N ILE A 552 -5.07 -40.98 14.12
CA ILE A 552 -4.35 -39.77 13.73
C ILE A 552 -2.99 -40.07 13.09
N ASP A 553 -2.27 -41.09 13.58
CA ASP A 553 -0.97 -41.48 13.05
C ASP A 553 -1.08 -42.23 11.71
N LYS A 554 -2.18 -42.95 11.50
CA LYS A 554 -2.44 -43.70 10.27
C LYS A 554 -2.87 -42.79 9.12
N GLU A 555 -3.57 -41.70 9.41
CA GLU A 555 -3.90 -40.69 8.41
C GLU A 555 -2.67 -39.87 8.01
N LYS A 556 -2.39 -39.80 6.71
CA LYS A 556 -1.40 -38.85 6.19
C LYS A 556 -2.00 -37.45 6.22
N TRP A 557 -1.36 -36.56 6.96
CA TRP A 557 -1.67 -35.12 7.00
C TRP A 557 -0.55 -34.34 6.33
N PRO A 558 -0.50 -34.27 4.99
CA PRO A 558 0.63 -33.61 4.34
C PRO A 558 0.56 -32.08 4.60
N ASP A 559 1.68 -31.35 4.52
CA ASP A 559 1.69 -29.90 4.79
C ASP A 559 0.90 -29.12 3.70
N LEU A 560 0.44 -27.91 4.01
CA LEU A 560 -0.24 -27.04 3.04
C LEU A 560 0.64 -26.76 1.81
N PHE A 561 1.95 -26.66 2.04
CA PHE A 561 2.97 -26.33 1.05
C PHE A 561 3.72 -27.55 0.50
N ALA A 562 3.36 -28.77 0.92
CA ALA A 562 3.99 -30.01 0.49
C ALA A 562 3.59 -30.45 -0.92
#